data_AF-A0A381RTN4-F1
#
_entry.id   AF-A0A381RTN4-F1
#
_cell.length_a   1.000
_cell.length_b   1.000
_cell.length_c   1.000
_cell.angle_alpha   90.00
_cell.angle_beta   90.00
_cell.angle_gamma   90.00
#
_symmetry.space_group_name_H-M   'P 1'
#
loop_
_entity.id
_entity.type
_entity.pdbx_description
1 polymer ?
#
loop_
_entity_poly.entity_id
_entity_poly.type
_entity_poly.pdbx_seq_one_letter_code
_entity_poly.pdbx_strand_id
1 'polypeptide(L)'
;MKNFNLSYLGIIALILLASFSRIIPHAPNFTPIGAIALFGGAYFNNKHQAFIIPILSLWISDLVINNYILSYYYGQFVWFYPGALWQYSSFCIIAAIGYFSLRRLSFKRVFSSSIFASLVFFVITNFGVWASGS
;
A
#
# COMPACT_ATOMS: atom_id res chain seq x y z
N MET A 1 -21.49 1.07 -22.56
CA MET A 1 -20.25 0.35 -22.19
C MET A 1 -19.26 1.40 -21.69
N LYS A 2 -18.78 1.30 -20.45
CA LYS A 2 -17.84 2.30 -19.89
C LYS A 2 -16.52 2.16 -20.65
N ASN A 3 -16.15 3.18 -21.44
CA ASN A 3 -14.87 3.21 -22.13
C ASN A 3 -13.76 3.23 -21.06
N PHE A 4 -13.10 2.09 -20.85
CA PHE A 4 -11.93 2.01 -19.98
C PHE A 4 -10.81 2.79 -20.66
N ASN A 5 -10.43 3.94 -20.08
CA ASN A 5 -9.28 4.70 -20.55
C ASN A 5 -8.01 3.85 -20.36
N LEU A 6 -7.20 3.71 -21.40
CA LEU A 6 -5.95 2.95 -21.36
C LEU A 6 -5.02 3.42 -20.22
N SER A 7 -5.03 4.72 -19.92
CA SER A 7 -4.32 5.31 -18.80
C SER A 7 -4.76 4.76 -17.43
N TYR A 8 -6.06 4.48 -17.28
CA TYR A 8 -6.63 3.93 -16.04
C TYR A 8 -6.16 2.49 -15.80
N LEU A 9 -6.14 1.66 -16.85
CA LEU A 9 -5.59 0.31 -16.80
C LEU A 9 -4.09 0.32 -16.51
N GLY A 10 -3.34 1.24 -17.12
CA GLY A 10 -1.91 1.40 -16.87
C GLY A 10 -1.58 1.69 -15.40
N ILE A 11 -2.37 2.54 -14.73
CA ILE A 11 -2.18 2.84 -13.29
C ILE A 11 -2.43 1.62 -12.43
N ILE A 12 -3.49 0.86 -12.70
CA ILE A 12 -3.79 -0.37 -11.97
C ILE A 12 -2.66 -1.38 -12.18
N ALA A 13 -2.18 -1.54 -13.41
CA ALA A 13 -1.06 -2.42 -13.72
C ALA A 13 0.21 -2.00 -12.97
N LEU A 14 0.53 -0.70 -12.90
CA LEU A 14 1.67 -0.20 -12.12
C LEU A 14 1.53 -0.48 -10.62
N ILE A 15 0.33 -0.28 -10.06
CA ILE A 15 0.03 -0.58 -8.66
C ILE A 15 0.19 -2.08 -8.36
N LEU A 16 -0.25 -2.94 -9.27
CA LEU A 16 -0.08 -4.39 -9.16
C LEU A 16 1.41 -4.76 -9.26
N LEU A 17 2.11 -4.32 -10.30
CA LEU A 17 3.54 -4.61 -10.49
C LEU A 17 4.39 -4.15 -9.30
N ALA A 18 4.13 -2.94 -8.80
CA ALA A 18 4.83 -2.42 -7.63
C ALA A 18 4.50 -3.23 -6.37
N SER A 19 3.28 -3.72 -6.20
CA SER A 19 2.93 -4.62 -5.10
C SER A 19 3.70 -5.94 -5.19
N PHE A 20 3.73 -6.57 -6.37
CA PHE A 20 4.44 -7.83 -6.60
C PHE A 20 5.97 -7.73 -6.52
N SER A 21 6.55 -6.53 -6.65
CA SER A 21 7.99 -6.32 -6.45
C SER A 21 8.48 -6.77 -5.06
N ARG A 22 7.57 -6.87 -4.08
CA ARG A 22 7.81 -7.39 -2.73
C ARG A 22 8.22 -8.86 -2.69
N ILE A 23 8.01 -9.60 -3.77
CA ILE A 23 8.49 -10.98 -3.89
C ILE A 23 10.01 -11.04 -3.96
N ILE A 24 10.64 -10.00 -4.52
CA ILE A 24 12.10 -9.92 -4.63
C ILE A 24 12.67 -9.67 -3.23
N PRO A 25 13.76 -10.34 -2.82
CA PRO A 25 14.41 -10.05 -1.54
C PRO A 25 14.76 -8.56 -1.41
N HIS A 26 14.23 -7.93 -0.38
CA HIS A 26 14.40 -6.51 -0.09
C HIS A 26 14.58 -6.34 1.42
N ALA A 27 15.15 -5.21 1.84
CA ALA A 27 15.27 -4.90 3.25
C ALA A 27 13.88 -4.73 3.89
N PRO A 28 13.69 -5.13 5.17
CA PRO A 28 12.44 -4.89 5.88
C PRO A 28 12.04 -3.41 5.82
N ASN A 29 10.74 -3.13 5.61
CA ASN A 29 10.18 -1.79 5.44
C ASN A 29 10.63 -1.02 4.17
N PHE A 30 11.56 -1.54 3.38
CA PHE A 30 11.98 -0.95 2.10
C PHE A 30 11.08 -1.46 0.96
N THR A 31 9.82 -1.03 0.98
CA THR A 31 8.83 -1.44 -0.02
C THR A 31 8.17 -0.24 -0.68
N PRO A 32 7.76 -0.35 -1.96
CA PRO A 32 7.13 0.76 -2.67
C PRO A 32 5.69 1.06 -2.19
N ILE A 33 5.23 0.40 -1.12
CA ILE A 33 3.81 0.39 -0.74
C ILE A 33 3.29 1.77 -0.35
N GLY A 34 4.08 2.54 0.42
CA GLY A 34 3.70 3.91 0.77
C GLY A 34 3.53 4.79 -0.48
N ALA A 35 4.38 4.59 -1.49
CA ALA A 35 4.28 5.29 -2.77
C ALA A 35 3.04 4.83 -3.56
N ILE A 36 2.73 3.53 -3.57
CA ILE A 36 1.51 2.98 -4.19
C ILE A 36 0.25 3.60 -3.56
N ALA A 37 0.19 3.68 -2.24
CA ALA A 37 -0.94 4.26 -1.52
C ALA A 37 -1.10 5.76 -1.81
N LEU A 38 0.00 6.54 -1.76
CA LEU A 38 -0.01 7.97 -2.14
C LEU A 38 -0.43 8.16 -3.60
N PHE A 39 0.10 7.35 -4.52
CA PHE A 39 -0.14 7.45 -5.94
C PHE A 39 -1.58 7.09 -6.32
N GLY A 40 -2.11 6.00 -5.74
CA GLY A 40 -3.52 5.62 -5.90
C GLY A 40 -4.46 6.71 -5.38
N GLY A 41 -4.13 7.30 -4.22
CA GLY A 41 -4.83 8.47 -3.69
C GLY A 41 -4.85 9.65 -4.67
N ALA A 42 -3.69 10.02 -5.20
CA ALA A 42 -3.53 11.18 -6.07
C ALA A 42 -4.27 11.07 -7.41
N TYR A 43 -4.29 9.88 -8.01
CA TYR A 43 -4.71 9.72 -9.41
C TYR A 43 -6.18 9.32 -9.57
N PHE A 44 -6.74 8.54 -8.64
CA PHE A 44 -8.12 8.09 -8.76
C PHE A 44 -9.10 9.19 -8.31
N ASN A 45 -9.98 9.62 -9.22
CA ASN A 45 -11.01 10.62 -8.91
C ASN A 45 -12.05 10.10 -7.91
N ASN A 46 -12.40 8.83 -8.01
CA ASN A 46 -13.35 8.18 -7.11
C ASN A 46 -12.64 7.76 -5.80
N LYS A 47 -13.14 8.25 -4.66
CA LYS A 47 -12.63 7.89 -3.33
C LYS A 47 -12.61 6.38 -3.08
N HIS A 48 -13.57 5.63 -3.62
CA HIS A 48 -13.59 4.18 -3.41
C HIS A 48 -12.42 3.51 -4.14
N GLN A 49 -12.14 3.92 -5.38
CA GLN A 49 -11.04 3.36 -6.17
C GLN A 49 -9.67 3.74 -5.61
N ALA A 50 -9.54 4.98 -5.13
CA ALA A 50 -8.31 5.50 -4.52
C ALA A 50 -7.80 4.67 -3.33
N PHE A 51 -8.72 4.03 -2.59
CA PHE A 51 -8.37 3.22 -1.42
C PHE A 51 -8.42 1.72 -1.75
N ILE A 52 -9.49 1.26 -2.40
CA ILE A 52 -9.71 -0.16 -2.65
C ILE A 52 -8.61 -0.74 -3.56
N ILE A 53 -8.20 -0.02 -4.62
CA ILE A 53 -7.23 -0.56 -5.58
C ILE A 53 -5.85 -0.78 -4.95
N PRO A 54 -5.24 0.22 -4.26
CA PRO A 54 -3.99 -0.01 -3.53
C PRO A 54 -4.11 -1.11 -2.48
N ILE A 55 -5.16 -1.09 -1.65
CA ILE A 55 -5.29 -2.03 -0.52
C ILE A 55 -5.50 -3.47 -1.03
N LEU A 56 -6.35 -3.67 -2.05
CA LEU A 56 -6.54 -4.99 -2.64
C LEU A 56 -5.26 -5.49 -3.32
N SER A 57 -4.53 -4.62 -4.02
CA SER A 57 -3.26 -5.00 -4.63
C SER A 57 -2.26 -5.51 -3.59
N LEU A 58 -2.21 -4.86 -2.43
CA LEU A 58 -1.35 -5.29 -1.32
C LEU A 58 -1.80 -6.60 -0.71
N TRP A 59 -3.09 -6.74 -0.48
CA TRP A 59 -3.66 -7.96 0.07
C TRP A 59 -3.44 -9.17 -0.83
N ILE A 60 -3.63 -9.01 -2.14
CA ILE A 60 -3.33 -10.08 -3.11
C ILE A 60 -1.84 -10.46 -3.05
N SER A 61 -0.94 -9.47 -3.00
CA SER A 61 0.49 -9.76 -2.87
C SER A 61 0.83 -10.44 -1.54
N ASP A 62 0.18 -10.06 -0.43
CA ASP A 62 0.38 -10.70 0.88
C ASP A 62 -0.11 -12.14 0.87
N LEU A 63 -1.23 -12.43 0.24
CA LEU A 63 -1.72 -13.80 0.09
C LEU A 63 -0.72 -14.67 -0.66
N VAL A 64 -0.14 -14.17 -1.75
CA VAL A 64 0.89 -14.90 -2.52
C VAL A 64 2.14 -15.09 -1.67
N ILE A 65 2.63 -14.05 -1.00
CA ILE A 65 3.85 -14.14 -0.18
C ILE A 65 3.65 -15.10 0.99
N ASN A 66 2.58 -14.95 1.76
CA ASN A 66 2.37 -15.74 2.98
C ASN A 66 2.04 -17.20 2.68
N ASN A 67 1.26 -17.48 1.62
CA ASN A 67 0.76 -18.83 1.35
C ASN A 67 1.56 -19.60 0.31
N TYR A 68 2.38 -18.94 -0.50
CA TYR A 68 3.21 -19.61 -1.51
C TYR A 68 4.69 -19.57 -1.14
N ILE A 69 5.22 -18.39 -0.83
CA ILE A 69 6.64 -18.19 -0.54
C ILE A 69 6.98 -18.58 0.90
N LEU A 70 6.18 -18.13 1.86
CA LEU A 70 6.33 -18.40 3.30
C LEU A 70 5.43 -19.54 3.79
N SER A 71 4.93 -20.37 2.88
CA SER A 71 4.05 -21.49 3.19
C SER A 71 4.65 -22.43 4.25
N TYR A 72 5.97 -22.68 4.17
CA TYR A 72 6.72 -23.48 5.14
C TYR A 72 6.73 -22.88 6.55
N TYR A 73 6.70 -21.56 6.68
CA TYR A 73 6.71 -20.87 7.97
C TYR A 73 5.35 -20.97 8.68
N TYR A 74 4.25 -20.85 7.92
CA TYR A 74 2.91 -20.77 8.50
C TYR A 74 2.18 -22.11 8.58
N GLY A 75 2.47 -23.08 7.70
CA GLY A 75 1.88 -24.42 7.72
C GLY A 75 0.38 -24.50 7.43
N GLN A 76 -0.30 -23.37 7.22
CA GLN A 76 -1.73 -23.23 6.98
C GLN A 76 -2.01 -21.98 6.15
N PHE A 77 -3.24 -21.87 5.62
CA PHE A 77 -3.61 -20.71 4.81
C PHE A 77 -3.76 -19.44 5.67
N VAL A 78 -2.92 -18.44 5.42
CA VAL A 78 -2.87 -17.15 6.12
C VAL A 78 -3.57 -16.08 5.29
N TRP A 79 -4.71 -15.62 5.82
CA TRP A 79 -5.46 -14.48 5.26
C TRP A 79 -4.82 -13.13 5.60
N PHE A 80 -4.33 -13.00 6.83
CA PHE A 80 -3.67 -11.81 7.35
C PHE A 80 -2.55 -12.25 8.30
N TYR A 81 -1.34 -11.72 8.08
CA TYR A 81 -0.19 -12.01 8.93
C TYR A 81 -0.25 -11.21 10.24
N PRO A 82 0.47 -11.62 11.29
CA PRO A 82 0.57 -10.85 12.54
C PRO A 82 1.11 -9.44 12.26
N GLY A 83 0.35 -8.41 12.67
CA GLY A 83 0.69 -7.00 12.39
C GLY A 83 0.10 -6.41 11.10
N ALA A 84 -0.59 -7.21 10.29
CA ALA A 84 -1.27 -6.72 9.09
C ALA A 84 -2.24 -5.58 9.39
N LEU A 85 -2.95 -5.61 10.52
CA LEU A 85 -3.88 -4.54 10.91
C LEU A 85 -3.17 -3.17 10.96
N TRP A 86 -2.03 -3.08 11.66
CA TRP A 86 -1.27 -1.83 11.78
C TRP A 86 -0.75 -1.34 10.43
N GLN A 87 -0.22 -2.26 9.63
CA GLN A 87 0.30 -1.94 8.32
C GLN A 87 -0.79 -1.44 7.37
N TYR A 88 -1.94 -2.11 7.32
CA TYR A 88 -3.05 -1.73 6.46
C TYR A 88 -3.69 -0.41 6.91
N SER A 89 -3.84 -0.18 8.21
CA SER A 89 -4.29 1.10 8.75
C SER A 89 -3.37 2.25 8.34
N SER A 90 -2.05 2.05 8.38
CA SER A 90 -1.11 3.06 7.92
C SER A 90 -1.29 3.39 6.43
N PHE A 91 -1.50 2.38 5.58
CA PHE A 91 -1.73 2.58 4.15
C PHE A 91 -3.06 3.24 3.83
N CYS A 92 -4.11 2.96 4.60
CA CYS A 92 -5.38 3.69 4.50
C CYS A 92 -5.17 5.20 4.75
N ILE A 93 -4.42 5.56 5.78
CA ILE A 93 -4.13 6.97 6.10
C ILE A 93 -3.25 7.60 5.02
N ILE A 94 -2.24 6.87 4.54
CA ILE A 94 -1.37 7.34 3.44
C ILE A 94 -2.15 7.55 2.14
N ALA A 95 -3.08 6.66 1.81
CA ALA A 95 -3.98 6.81 0.67
C ALA A 95 -4.88 8.05 0.83
N ALA A 96 -5.37 8.32 2.05
CA ALA A 96 -6.12 9.53 2.35
C ALA A 96 -5.27 10.80 2.16
N ILE A 97 -4.02 10.80 2.65
CA ILE A 97 -3.07 11.90 2.44
C ILE A 97 -2.87 12.14 0.95
N GLY A 98 -2.63 11.09 0.16
CA GLY A 98 -2.51 11.19 -1.29
C GLY A 98 -3.77 11.78 -1.93
N TYR A 99 -4.94 11.27 -1.54
CA TYR A 99 -6.23 11.68 -2.09
C TYR A 99 -6.59 13.14 -1.83
N PHE A 100 -6.25 13.68 -0.66
CA PHE A 100 -6.56 15.07 -0.31
C PHE A 100 -5.44 16.04 -0.70
N SER A 101 -4.18 15.72 -0.40
CA SER A 101 -3.04 16.62 -0.58
C SER A 101 -2.63 16.74 -2.06
N LEU A 102 -2.70 15.64 -2.81
CA LEU A 102 -2.17 15.57 -4.18
C LEU A 102 -3.22 15.82 -5.27
N ARG A 103 -4.41 16.34 -4.92
CA ARG A 103 -5.41 16.80 -5.92
C ARG A 103 -4.90 17.88 -6.85
N ARG A 104 -3.94 18.70 -6.39
CA ARG A 104 -3.14 19.54 -7.28
C ARG A 104 -1.69 19.13 -7.13
N LEU A 105 -1.13 18.58 -8.19
CA LEU A 105 0.25 18.12 -8.22
C LEU A 105 1.20 19.30 -8.20
N SER A 106 2.11 19.32 -7.22
CA SER A 106 3.23 20.23 -7.18
C SER A 106 4.39 19.56 -6.45
N PHE A 107 5.63 19.93 -6.80
CA PHE A 107 6.82 19.36 -6.17
C PHE A 107 6.76 19.46 -4.64
N LYS A 108 6.39 20.63 -4.11
CA LYS A 108 6.27 20.87 -2.67
C LYS A 108 5.30 19.89 -2.00
N ARG A 109 4.14 19.65 -2.60
CA ARG A 109 3.11 18.75 -2.05
C ARG A 109 3.50 17.29 -2.13
N VAL A 110 4.12 16.88 -3.24
CA VAL A 110 4.64 15.51 -3.38
C VAL A 110 5.71 15.28 -2.32
N PHE A 111 6.69 16.17 -2.22
CA PHE A 111 7.77 16.07 -1.24
C PHE A 111 7.26 16.02 0.21
N SER A 112 6.38 16.95 0.59
CA SER A 112 5.81 16.97 1.95
C SER A 112 4.94 15.76 2.25
N SER A 113 4.13 15.31 1.28
CA SER A 113 3.24 14.15 1.46
C SER A 113 4.04 12.85 1.57
N SER A 114 5.15 12.71 0.84
CA SER A 114 6.04 11.56 0.96
C SER A 114 6.71 11.47 2.34
N ILE A 115 7.19 12.61 2.88
CA ILE A 115 7.76 12.66 4.24
C ILE A 115 6.68 12.31 5.27
N PHE A 116 5.51 12.91 5.16
CA PHE A 116 4.42 12.68 6.10
C PHE A 116 3.91 11.23 6.03
N ALA A 117 3.82 10.65 4.84
CA ALA A 117 3.47 9.24 4.67
C ALA A 117 4.48 8.31 5.33
N SER A 118 5.78 8.58 5.19
CA SER A 118 6.84 7.81 5.86
C SER A 118 6.73 7.89 7.39
N LEU A 119 6.49 9.11 7.92
CA LEU A 119 6.28 9.30 9.36
C LEU A 119 5.05 8.56 9.87
N VAL A 120 3.92 8.64 9.16
CA VAL A 120 2.70 7.91 9.48
C VAL A 120 2.92 6.41 9.50
N PHE A 121 3.58 5.88 8.47
CA PHE A 121 3.94 4.47 8.40
C PHE A 121 4.78 4.06 9.60
N PHE A 122 5.86 4.79 9.87
CA PHE A 122 6.78 4.52 10.97
C PHE A 122 6.05 4.53 12.32
N VAL A 123 5.31 5.59 12.63
CA VAL A 123 4.62 5.74 13.92
C VAL A 123 3.60 4.62 14.13
N ILE A 124 2.78 4.31 13.13
CA ILE A 124 1.70 3.32 13.28
C ILE A 124 2.26 1.91 13.40
N THR A 125 3.24 1.55 12.57
CA THR A 125 3.81 0.20 12.58
C THR A 125 4.62 -0.06 13.85
N ASN A 126 5.43 0.92 14.30
CA ASN A 126 6.18 0.79 15.56
C ASN A 126 5.27 0.80 16.79
N PHE A 127 4.24 1.66 16.80
CA PHE A 127 3.22 1.60 17.84
C PHE A 127 2.55 0.24 17.87
N GLY A 128 2.28 -0.33 16.70
CA GLY A 128 1.71 -1.66 16.58
C GLY A 128 2.56 -2.73 17.24
N VAL A 129 3.86 -2.76 16.95
CA VAL A 129 4.85 -3.65 17.57
C VAL A 129 4.84 -3.51 19.10
N TRP A 130 4.90 -2.28 19.62
CA TRP A 130 4.88 -2.03 21.07
C TRP A 130 3.56 -2.45 21.73
N ALA A 131 2.43 -2.20 21.06
CA ALA A 131 1.10 -2.54 21.57
C ALA A 131 0.81 -4.04 21.53
N SER A 132 1.32 -4.77 20.52
CA SER A 132 1.16 -6.22 20.42
C SER A 132 2.20 -7.02 21.22
N GLY A 133 3.25 -6.37 21.74
CA GLY A 133 4.32 -7.04 22.49
C GLY A 133 5.08 -8.07 21.66
N SER A 134 5.11 -7.86 20.34
CA SER A 134 5.70 -8.74 19.32
C SER A 134 7.09 -8.32 18.93
#